data_AF-A0A838MUP1-F1
#
_entry.id   AF-A0A838MUP1-F1
#
_cell.length_a   1.000
_cell.length_b   1.000
_cell.length_c   1.000
_cell.angle_alpha   90.00
_cell.angle_beta   90.00
_cell.angle_gamma   90.00
#
_symmetry.space_group_name_H-M   'P 1'
#
loop_
_entity.id
_entity.type
_entity.pdbx_description
1 polymer ?
#
loop_
_entity_poly.entity_id
_entity_poly.type
_entity_poly.pdbx_seq_one_letter_code
_entity_poly.pdbx_strand_id
1 'polypeptide(L)'
;MSDPSPPIDATAARDLDFAQASLAYRIISALLEHTRVTGDLIALMAQTLDEDTTKALTNTPHWSAYLDSRRQLERTRQDIEEFSAIMTRLSKDKDEGGRMKAEEKR
;
A
#
# COMPACT_ATOMS: atom_id res chain seq x y z
N MET A 1 -14.40 -47.68 -7.91
CA MET A 1 -14.03 -47.05 -6.63
C MET A 1 -13.71 -45.61 -6.95
N SER A 2 -14.65 -44.70 -6.73
CA SER A 2 -14.46 -43.27 -6.97
C SER A 2 -13.86 -42.68 -5.71
N ASP A 3 -12.64 -42.15 -5.82
CA ASP A 3 -11.93 -41.47 -4.75
C ASP A 3 -12.55 -40.06 -4.60
N PRO A 4 -13.15 -39.69 -3.46
CA PRO A 4 -13.58 -38.32 -3.24
C PRO A 4 -12.35 -37.51 -2.83
N SER A 5 -11.80 -36.73 -3.76
CA SER A 5 -10.81 -35.70 -3.41
C SER A 5 -11.33 -34.85 -2.25
N PRO A 6 -10.50 -34.57 -1.23
CA PRO A 6 -10.92 -33.76 -0.11
C PRO A 6 -11.30 -32.36 -0.61
N PRO A 7 -12.33 -31.72 -0.03
CA PRO A 7 -12.64 -30.35 -0.36
C PRO A 7 -11.43 -29.50 0.03
N ILE A 8 -10.76 -28.90 -0.97
CA ILE A 8 -9.74 -27.89 -0.71
C ILE A 8 -10.43 -26.81 0.10
N ASP A 9 -9.98 -26.65 1.34
CA ASP A 9 -10.57 -25.80 2.35
C ASP A 9 -10.44 -24.33 1.88
N ALA A 10 -11.49 -23.81 1.22
CA ALA A 10 -11.52 -22.47 0.63
C ALA A 10 -11.24 -21.36 1.66
N THR A 11 -11.39 -21.70 2.94
CA THR A 11 -11.07 -20.90 4.11
C THR A 11 -9.56 -20.62 4.23
N ALA A 12 -8.72 -21.64 4.06
CA ALA A 12 -7.26 -21.52 4.16
C ALA A 12 -6.65 -20.69 3.01
N ALA A 13 -7.22 -20.82 1.79
CA ALA A 13 -6.82 -20.00 0.65
C ALA A 13 -7.14 -18.51 0.86
N ARG A 14 -8.26 -18.18 1.51
CA ARG A 14 -8.66 -16.79 1.83
C ARG A 14 -7.84 -16.18 2.97
N ASP A 15 -7.41 -16.96 3.95
CA ASP A 15 -6.54 -16.47 5.02
C ASP A 15 -5.12 -16.14 4.53
N LEU A 16 -4.61 -16.91 3.57
CA LEU A 16 -3.34 -16.63 2.91
C LEU A 16 -3.38 -15.28 2.16
N ASP A 17 -4.51 -14.99 1.49
CA ASP A 17 -4.75 -13.77 0.72
C ASP A 17 -4.72 -12.51 1.63
N PHE A 18 -5.32 -12.60 2.82
CA PHE A 18 -5.30 -11.50 3.79
C PHE A 18 -3.90 -11.22 4.37
N ALA A 19 -3.16 -12.28 4.72
CA ALA A 19 -1.80 -12.14 5.23
C ALA A 19 -0.86 -11.54 4.17
N GLN A 20 -1.01 -11.96 2.90
CA GLN A 20 -0.26 -11.42 1.77
C GLN A 20 -0.63 -9.97 1.48
N ALA A 21 -1.92 -9.61 1.52
CA ALA A 21 -2.37 -8.23 1.38
C ALA A 21 -1.82 -7.31 2.49
N SER A 22 -1.80 -7.78 3.74
CA SER A 22 -1.25 -7.04 4.88
C SER A 22 0.26 -6.81 4.73
N LEU A 23 0.99 -7.83 4.23
CA LEU A 23 2.41 -7.71 3.94
C LEU A 23 2.67 -6.72 2.80
N ALA A 24 1.92 -6.82 1.70
CA ALA A 24 2.02 -5.91 0.57
C ALA A 24 1.77 -4.46 1.02
N TYR A 25 0.70 -4.22 1.79
CA TYR A 25 0.40 -2.91 2.35
C TYR A 25 1.57 -2.34 3.17
N ARG A 26 2.16 -3.14 4.06
CA ARG A 26 3.32 -2.72 4.86
C ARG A 26 4.54 -2.36 4.01
N ILE A 27 4.87 -3.21 3.04
CA ILE A 27 6.02 -2.98 2.15
C ILE A 27 5.82 -1.68 1.38
N ILE A 28 4.65 -1.51 0.77
CA ILE A 28 4.39 -0.35 -0.08
C ILE A 28 4.29 0.92 0.78
N SER A 29 3.68 0.86 1.96
CA SER A 29 3.63 1.99 2.90
C SER A 29 5.03 2.44 3.34
N ALA A 30 5.92 1.49 3.63
CA ALA A 30 7.30 1.81 3.99
C ALA A 30 8.08 2.45 2.82
N LEU A 31 7.85 1.98 1.59
CA LEU A 31 8.45 2.57 0.40
C LEU A 31 7.96 4.00 0.16
N LEU A 32 6.65 4.24 0.28
CA LEU A 32 6.07 5.59 0.15
C LEU A 32 6.62 6.55 1.21
N GLU A 33 6.77 6.09 2.45
CA GLU A 33 7.34 6.91 3.52
C GLU A 33 8.81 7.25 3.24
N HIS A 34 9.59 6.27 2.78
CA HIS A 34 10.97 6.52 2.35
C HIS A 34 11.04 7.57 1.23
N THR A 35 10.13 7.52 0.26
CA THR A 35 10.08 8.53 -0.81
C THR A 35 9.69 9.91 -0.29
N ARG A 36 8.79 10.01 0.69
CA ARG A 36 8.48 11.29 1.36
C ARG A 36 9.73 11.91 1.99
N VAL A 37 10.47 11.15 2.80
CA VAL A 37 11.70 11.62 3.46
C VAL A 37 12.74 12.06 2.41
N THR A 38 12.83 11.36 1.29
CA THR A 38 13.69 11.76 0.17
C THR A 38 13.27 13.11 -0.43
N GLY A 39 11.96 13.36 -0.55
CA GLY A 39 11.42 14.65 -0.98
C GLY A 39 11.75 15.79 -0.02
N ASP A 40 11.67 15.54 1.28
CA ASP A 40 12.05 16.52 2.32
C ASP A 40 13.56 16.85 2.24
N LEU A 41 14.41 15.85 1.99
CA LEU A 41 15.84 16.06 1.77
C LEU A 41 16.11 16.92 0.52
N ILE A 42 15.39 16.69 -0.57
CA ILE A 42 15.50 17.52 -1.78
C ILE A 42 15.09 18.97 -1.48
N ALA A 43 14.03 19.19 -0.70
CA ALA A 43 13.61 20.52 -0.29
C ALA A 43 14.66 21.20 0.60
N LEU A 44 15.35 20.46 1.45
CA LEU A 44 16.46 20.97 2.25
C LEU A 44 17.66 21.33 1.36
N MET A 45 18.03 20.46 0.41
CA MET A 45 19.10 20.76 -0.55
C MET A 45 18.78 22.03 -1.35
N ALA A 46 17.53 22.21 -1.80
CA ALA A 46 17.11 23.42 -2.51
C ALA A 46 17.29 24.72 -1.69
N GLN A 47 17.16 24.66 -0.36
CA GLN A 47 17.43 25.83 0.51
C GLN A 47 18.92 26.16 0.62
N THR A 48 19.79 25.19 0.37
CA THR A 48 21.24 25.35 0.46
C THR A 48 21.89 25.74 -0.87
N LEU A 49 21.20 25.52 -1.99
CA LEU A 49 21.67 25.91 -3.32
C LEU A 49 21.39 27.40 -3.55
N ASP A 50 22.28 28.05 -4.30
CA ASP A 50 22.03 29.40 -4.80
C ASP A 50 20.93 29.40 -5.87
N GLU A 51 20.41 30.59 -6.18
CA GLU A 51 19.27 30.76 -7.08
C GLU A 51 19.58 30.30 -8.52
N ASP A 52 20.81 30.53 -9.00
CA ASP A 52 21.20 30.18 -10.37
C ASP A 52 21.38 28.67 -10.53
N THR A 53 22.00 28.02 -9.54
CA THR A 53 22.10 26.56 -9.49
C THR A 53 20.72 25.91 -9.39
N THR A 54 19.82 26.48 -8.59
CA THR A 54 18.43 25.99 -8.48
C THR A 54 17.69 26.12 -9.82
N LYS A 55 17.78 27.26 -10.50
CA LYS A 55 17.19 27.44 -11.83
C LYS A 55 17.74 26.44 -12.83
N ALA A 56 19.05 26.26 -12.89
CA ALA A 56 19.69 25.30 -13.78
C ALA A 56 19.18 23.87 -13.52
N LEU A 57 19.07 23.46 -12.25
CA LEU A 57 18.55 22.15 -11.85
C LEU A 57 17.08 21.97 -12.31
N THR A 58 16.23 22.97 -12.08
CA THR A 58 14.79 22.89 -12.43
C THR A 58 14.52 22.82 -13.94
N ASN A 59 15.47 23.25 -14.77
CA ASN A 59 15.38 23.17 -16.23
C ASN A 59 15.86 21.81 -16.79
N THR A 60 16.35 20.90 -15.95
CA THR A 60 16.80 19.59 -16.42
C THR A 60 15.64 18.62 -16.68
N PRO A 61 15.79 17.69 -17.63
CA PRO A 61 14.81 16.61 -17.84
C PRO A 61 14.60 15.75 -16.58
N HIS A 62 15.64 15.60 -15.76
CA HIS A 62 15.57 14.85 -14.50
C HIS A 62 14.61 15.48 -13.48
N TRP A 63 14.56 16.81 -13.42
CA TRP A 63 13.62 17.52 -12.56
C TRP A 63 12.17 17.29 -12.99
N SER A 64 11.88 17.35 -14.30
CA SER A 64 10.55 17.02 -14.82
C SER A 64 10.15 15.58 -14.48
N ALA A 65 11.05 14.63 -14.70
CA ALA A 65 10.81 13.21 -14.37
C ALA A 65 10.56 13.01 -12.88
N TYR A 66 11.29 13.71 -12.01
CA TYR A 66 11.05 13.70 -10.57
C TYR A 66 9.67 14.25 -10.20
N LEU A 67 9.26 15.38 -10.77
CA LEU A 67 7.94 15.97 -10.51
C LEU A 67 6.80 15.05 -10.98
N ASP A 68 6.95 14.40 -12.12
CA ASP A 68 5.96 13.45 -12.64
C ASP A 68 5.86 12.20 -11.76
N SER A 69 7.01 11.65 -11.35
CA SER A 69 7.08 10.55 -10.39
C SER A 69 6.42 10.92 -9.06
N ARG A 70 6.67 12.12 -8.54
CA ARG A 70 6.04 12.61 -7.30
C ARG A 70 4.52 12.68 -7.43
N ARG A 71 3.99 13.15 -8.57
CA ARG A 71 2.53 13.18 -8.80
C ARG A 71 1.92 11.78 -8.90
N GLN A 72 2.63 10.81 -9.48
CA GLN A 72 2.17 9.43 -9.51
C GLN A 72 2.14 8.83 -8.11
N LEU A 73 3.19 9.03 -7.31
CA LEU A 73 3.27 8.53 -5.94
C LEU A 73 2.16 9.05 -5.04
N GLU A 74 1.76 10.32 -5.20
CA GLU A 74 0.63 10.88 -4.45
C GLU A 74 -0.69 10.16 -4.76
N ARG A 75 -0.90 9.80 -6.03
CA ARG A 75 -2.08 9.00 -6.41
C ARG A 75 -1.99 7.58 -5.87
N THR A 76 -0.83 6.94 -6.02
CA THR A 76 -0.60 5.60 -5.49
C THR A 76 -0.84 5.54 -3.97
N ARG A 77 -0.48 6.60 -3.23
CA ARG A 77 -0.78 6.71 -1.80
C ARG A 77 -2.28 6.64 -1.52
N GLN A 78 -3.09 7.38 -2.27
CA GLN A 78 -4.55 7.36 -2.14
C GLN A 78 -5.11 5.96 -2.43
N ASP A 79 -4.64 5.31 -3.51
CA ASP A 79 -5.06 3.96 -3.88
C ASP A 79 -4.74 2.93 -2.77
N ILE A 80 -3.60 3.10 -2.09
CA ILE A 80 -3.18 2.22 -0.98
C ILE A 80 -4.00 2.46 0.28
N GLU A 81 -4.34 3.71 0.58
CA GLU A 81 -5.22 4.05 1.71
C GLU A 81 -6.61 3.45 1.50
N GLU A 82 -7.16 3.53 0.28
CA GLU A 82 -8.42 2.89 -0.08
C GLU A 82 -8.34 1.36 0.02
N PHE A 83 -7.29 0.76 -0.55
CA PHE A 83 -7.04 -0.68 -0.45
C PHE A 83 -7.00 -1.16 1.01
N SER A 84 -6.28 -0.44 1.87
CA SER A 84 -6.18 -0.75 3.30
C SER A 84 -7.53 -0.66 4.03
N ALA A 85 -8.33 0.35 3.70
CA ALA A 85 -9.66 0.52 4.28
C ALA A 85 -10.59 -0.65 3.89
N ILE A 86 -10.56 -1.07 2.63
CA ILE A 86 -11.32 -2.23 2.13
C ILE A 86 -10.90 -3.50 2.86
N MET A 87 -9.58 -3.75 2.97
CA MET A 87 -9.06 -4.94 3.65
C MET A 87 -9.44 -4.96 5.14
N THR A 88 -9.37 -3.81 5.82
CA THR A 88 -9.76 -3.69 7.23
C THR A 88 -11.25 -4.00 7.43
N ARG A 89 -12.11 -3.52 6.52
CA ARG A 89 -13.55 -3.81 6.56
C ARG A 89 -13.83 -5.30 6.34
N LEU A 90 -13.21 -5.91 5.34
CA LEU A 90 -13.35 -7.34 5.07
C LEU A 90 -12.91 -8.20 6.27
N SER A 91 -11.87 -7.78 7.00
CA SER A 91 -11.45 -8.45 8.24
C SER A 91 -12.51 -8.35 9.35
N LYS A 92 -13.10 -7.17 9.58
CA LYS A 92 -14.12 -6.97 10.63
C LYS A 92 -15.40 -7.74 10.32
N ASP A 93 -15.86 -7.70 9.09
CA ASP A 93 -17.05 -8.42 8.65
C ASP A 93 -16.88 -9.95 8.83
N LYS A 94 -15.65 -10.47 8.69
CA LYS A 94 -15.29 -11.86 8.96
C LYS A 94 -15.36 -12.22 10.45
N ASP A 95 -14.84 -11.36 11.32
CA ASP A 95 -14.85 -11.58 12.78
C ASP A 95 -16.28 -11.55 13.35
N GLU A 96 -17.15 -10.68 12.84
CA GLU A 96 -18.55 -10.56 13.27
C GLU A 96 -19.42 -11.72 12.72
N GLY A 97 -19.23 -12.10 11.45
CA GLY A 97 -19.90 -13.25 10.84
C GLY A 97 -19.51 -14.60 11.47
N GLY A 98 -18.28 -14.73 11.96
CA GLY A 98 -17.83 -15.91 12.71
C GLY A 98 -18.46 -16.02 14.10
N ARG A 99 -18.70 -14.89 14.77
CA ARG A 99 -19.31 -14.86 16.11
C ARG A 99 -20.80 -15.20 16.09
N MET A 100 -21.57 -14.69 15.12
CA MET A 100 -23.00 -15.03 15.01
C MET A 100 -23.23 -16.53 14.73
N LYS A 101 -22.41 -17.16 13.89
CA LYS A 101 -22.52 -18.60 13.61
C LYS A 101 -22.11 -19.49 14.79
N ALA A 102 -21.29 -18.99 15.71
CA ALA A 102 -20.92 -19.71 16.93
C ALA A 102 -22.03 -19.65 18.00
N GLU A 103 -22.87 -18.62 17.97
CA GLU A 103 -23.98 -18.41 18.90
C GLU A 103 -25.23 -19.20 18.49
N GLU A 104 -25.49 -19.36 17.18
CA GLU A 104 -26.63 -20.14 16.65
C GLU A 104 -26.46 -21.67 16.82
N LYS A 105 -25.27 -22.13 17.22
CA LYS A 105 -24.93 -23.56 17.37
C LYS A 105 -24.86 -24.04 18.84
N ARG A 106 -25.30 -23.21 19.78
CA ARG A 106 -25.42 -23.52 21.23
C ARG A 106 -26.88 -23.63 21.63
#